data_AF-A0A971JDV4-F1
#
_entry.id   AF-A0A971JDV4-F1
#
_cell.length_a   1.000
_cell.length_b   1.000
_cell.length_c   1.000
_cell.angle_alpha   90.00
_cell.angle_beta   90.00
_cell.angle_gamma   90.00
#
_symmetry.space_group_name_H-M   'P 1'
#
loop_
_entity.id
_entity.type
_entity.pdbx_description
1 polymer ?
#
loop_
_entity_poly.entity_id
_entity_poly.type
_entity_poly.pdbx_seq_one_letter_code
_entity_poly.pdbx_strand_id
1 'polypeptide(L)'
;MKRNIRLLALIIGLCILSVSLFGCSNEPEEEAEKVYYLTGSFNGYNVADEAYKMQKVSEESMLKQSMPDAELYYFTVNAENLTPDSVYGQHYYKVTAGNWDEAWGTEVYDLQPAAVYYDADGNPTGLGSIFISGDYKGELTVVFDAKTKKIYDNTMAKSFEPRIYGD
;
A
#
# COMPACT_ATOMS: atom_id res chain seq x y z
N MET A 1 85.44 9.08 6.15
CA MET A 1 84.98 8.13 5.10
C MET A 1 83.47 7.94 5.26
N LYS A 2 82.59 8.85 4.81
CA LYS A 2 81.89 8.86 3.51
C LYS A 2 81.93 7.54 2.71
N ARG A 3 80.81 6.79 2.70
CA ARG A 3 80.25 6.12 1.52
C ARG A 3 78.85 5.54 1.81
N ASN A 4 77.90 5.86 0.92
CA ASN A 4 76.56 5.29 0.72
C ASN A 4 75.47 5.84 1.68
N ILE A 5 74.65 6.88 1.44
CA ILE A 5 74.08 7.52 0.23
C ILE A 5 73.37 6.53 -0.71
N ARG A 6 72.03 6.72 -0.82
CA ARG A 6 71.10 6.30 -1.91
C ARG A 6 70.52 4.88 -1.90
N LEU A 7 69.81 4.46 -0.84
CA LEU A 7 68.77 3.41 -1.04
C LEU A 7 67.54 3.48 -0.11
N LEU A 8 67.35 4.55 0.64
CA LEU A 8 66.21 4.67 1.58
C LEU A 8 65.43 5.98 1.44
N ALA A 9 65.42 6.55 0.23
CA ALA A 9 64.68 7.77 -0.10
C ALA A 9 63.77 7.57 -1.34
N LEU A 10 63.30 6.33 -1.56
CA LEU A 10 62.43 5.98 -2.69
C LEU A 10 61.16 5.19 -2.28
N ILE A 11 60.83 5.14 -0.98
CA ILE A 11 59.61 4.46 -0.48
C ILE A 11 58.70 5.42 0.34
N ILE A 12 59.10 6.68 0.53
CA ILE A 12 58.29 7.69 1.27
C ILE A 12 58.04 8.92 0.38
N GLY A 13 57.76 8.68 -0.91
CA GLY A 13 57.63 9.76 -1.90
C GLY A 13 56.68 9.44 -3.05
N LEU A 14 55.74 8.51 -2.86
CA LEU A 14 54.75 8.16 -3.89
C LEU A 14 53.42 7.62 -3.30
N CYS A 15 52.94 8.20 -2.20
CA CYS A 15 51.56 8.03 -1.73
C CYS A 15 50.94 9.37 -1.29
N ILE A 16 51.37 10.47 -1.89
CA ILE A 16 50.77 11.80 -1.71
C ILE A 16 50.42 12.33 -3.10
N LEU A 17 49.47 11.68 -3.78
CA LEU A 17 48.66 12.25 -4.86
C LEU A 17 47.61 11.19 -5.27
N SER A 18 46.33 11.57 -5.26
CA SER A 18 45.12 10.72 -5.39
C SER A 18 44.84 9.90 -4.12
N VAL A 19 43.81 10.17 -3.32
CA VAL A 19 42.41 10.42 -3.68
C VAL A 19 41.88 11.60 -2.87
N SER A 20 41.70 12.73 -3.56
CA SER A 20 40.84 13.81 -3.12
C SER A 20 39.39 13.33 -3.08
N LEU A 21 38.66 13.76 -2.06
CA LEU A 21 37.18 13.85 -2.04
C LEU A 21 36.42 12.52 -1.93
N PHE A 22 36.55 11.83 -0.80
CA PHE A 22 35.34 11.29 -0.16
C PHE A 22 34.67 12.43 0.59
N GLY A 23 34.02 13.32 -0.16
CA GLY A 23 32.88 14.04 0.41
C GLY A 23 31.85 12.96 0.72
N CYS A 24 31.60 12.70 2.00
CA CYS A 24 30.35 12.07 2.40
C CYS A 24 29.25 13.01 1.93
N SER A 25 28.73 12.78 0.73
CA SER A 25 27.45 13.32 0.31
C SER A 25 26.41 12.68 1.22
N ASN A 26 26.17 13.32 2.37
CA ASN A 26 24.88 13.22 3.07
C ASN A 26 23.84 13.96 2.21
N GLU A 27 23.68 13.53 0.96
CA GLU A 27 22.43 13.77 0.27
C GLU A 27 21.42 12.87 0.99
N PRO A 28 20.35 13.42 1.58
CA PRO A 28 19.27 12.59 2.06
C PRO A 28 18.80 11.75 0.88
N GLU A 29 18.88 10.42 1.00
CA GLU A 29 18.15 9.53 0.10
C GLU A 29 16.68 9.97 0.20
N GLU A 30 16.21 10.62 -0.87
CA GLU A 30 14.81 10.94 -1.03
C GLU A 30 14.10 9.59 -1.13
N GLU A 31 13.56 9.10 -0.01
CA GLU A 31 12.74 7.89 0.01
C GLU A 31 11.68 8.08 -1.07
N ALA A 32 11.79 7.26 -2.13
CA ALA A 32 10.85 7.32 -3.24
C ALA A 32 9.44 7.21 -2.67
N GLU A 33 8.57 8.16 -3.05
CA GLU A 33 7.21 8.19 -2.54
C GLU A 33 6.53 6.84 -2.79
N LYS A 34 6.09 6.21 -1.71
CA LYS A 34 5.49 4.88 -1.80
C LYS A 34 4.15 4.96 -2.54
N VAL A 35 3.99 4.09 -3.53
CA VAL A 35 2.79 4.01 -4.37
C VAL A 35 1.95 2.82 -3.94
N TYR A 36 0.64 3.02 -3.90
CA TYR A 36 -0.33 1.99 -3.58
C TYR A 36 -1.34 1.82 -4.70
N TYR A 37 -1.82 0.59 -4.86
CA TYR A 37 -2.75 0.21 -5.93
C TYR A 37 -3.93 -0.55 -5.33
N LEU A 38 -5.11 -0.34 -5.90
CA LEU A 38 -6.25 -1.21 -5.69
C LEU A 38 -6.16 -2.38 -6.67
N THR A 39 -6.02 -3.60 -6.15
CA THR A 39 -5.83 -4.80 -6.98
C THR A 39 -6.96 -5.79 -6.71
N GLY A 40 -7.59 -6.31 -7.76
CA GLY A 40 -8.75 -7.18 -7.59
C GLY A 40 -9.19 -7.91 -8.85
N SER A 41 -10.35 -8.56 -8.77
CA SER A 41 -10.90 -9.32 -9.89
C SER A 41 -11.05 -8.49 -11.17
N PHE A 42 -11.40 -7.22 -11.01
CA PHE A 42 -11.68 -6.26 -12.09
C PHE A 42 -10.45 -5.80 -12.88
N ASN A 43 -9.24 -5.97 -12.33
CA ASN A 43 -7.99 -5.68 -13.04
C ASN A 43 -7.16 -6.94 -13.30
N GLY A 44 -7.79 -8.12 -13.20
CA GLY A 44 -7.13 -9.40 -13.38
C GLY A 44 -6.02 -9.67 -12.36
N TYR A 45 -6.13 -9.07 -11.17
CA TYR A 45 -5.14 -9.18 -10.10
C TYR A 45 -3.75 -8.61 -10.46
N ASN A 46 -3.70 -7.60 -11.34
CA ASN A 46 -2.46 -6.86 -11.61
C ASN A 46 -2.13 -5.93 -10.43
N VAL A 47 -1.00 -6.19 -9.77
CA VAL A 47 -0.59 -5.50 -8.53
C VAL A 47 -0.08 -4.08 -8.75
N ALA A 48 0.32 -3.71 -9.96
CA ALA A 48 0.88 -2.40 -10.27
C ALA A 48 0.18 -1.76 -11.47
N ASP A 49 -1.14 -1.90 -11.54
CA ASP A 49 -1.94 -1.32 -12.62
C ASP A 49 -2.14 0.18 -12.39
N GLU A 50 -1.50 1.01 -13.21
CA GLU A 50 -1.61 2.48 -13.13
C GLU A 50 -3.05 2.99 -13.26
N ALA A 51 -3.96 2.25 -13.90
CA ALA A 51 -5.38 2.61 -13.95
C ALA A 51 -6.06 2.52 -12.57
N TYR A 52 -5.46 1.78 -11.63
CA TYR A 52 -5.95 1.54 -10.27
C TYR A 52 -5.00 2.05 -9.19
N LYS A 53 -4.08 2.97 -9.56
CA LYS A 53 -3.20 3.64 -8.62
C LYS A 53 -4.01 4.52 -7.67
N MET A 54 -3.82 4.32 -6.37
CA MET A 54 -4.47 5.09 -5.33
C MET A 54 -3.91 6.51 -5.26
N GLN A 55 -4.78 7.47 -4.99
CA GLN A 55 -4.44 8.88 -4.85
C GLN A 55 -4.20 9.22 -3.39
N LYS A 56 -3.15 9.98 -3.09
CA LYS A 56 -2.93 10.49 -1.74
C LYS A 56 -4.03 11.47 -1.37
N VAL A 57 -4.60 11.32 -0.19
CA VAL A 57 -5.63 12.23 0.34
C VAL A 57 -4.96 13.56 0.71
N SER A 58 -5.56 14.69 0.30
CA SER A 58 -5.01 16.02 0.58
C SER A 58 -5.12 16.40 2.07
N GLU A 59 -4.15 17.18 2.55
CA GLU A 59 -4.10 17.73 3.92
C GLU A 59 -5.33 18.58 4.27
N GLU A 60 -5.92 19.24 3.28
CA GLU A 60 -7.11 20.08 3.45
C GLU A 60 -8.42 19.27 3.50
N SER A 61 -8.41 17.99 3.12
CA SER A 61 -9.63 17.18 3.09
C SER A 61 -10.21 16.97 4.49
N MET A 62 -11.54 16.93 4.59
CA MET A 62 -12.22 16.66 5.87
C MET A 62 -11.81 15.30 6.46
N LEU A 63 -11.57 14.30 5.61
CA LEU A 63 -11.11 12.97 6.04
C LEU A 63 -9.76 13.07 6.74
N LYS A 64 -8.78 13.76 6.12
CA LYS A 64 -7.46 13.97 6.71
C LYS A 64 -7.53 14.82 7.99
N GLN A 65 -8.38 15.84 8.03
CA GLN A 65 -8.62 16.62 9.27
C GLN A 65 -9.20 15.76 10.41
N SER A 66 -10.00 14.74 10.10
CA SER A 66 -10.57 13.81 11.09
C SER A 66 -9.58 12.73 11.57
N MET A 67 -8.53 12.47 10.78
CA MET A 67 -7.48 11.49 11.06
C MET A 67 -6.09 12.12 10.83
N PRO A 68 -5.70 13.13 11.62
CA PRO A 68 -4.52 13.97 11.33
C PRO A 68 -3.22 13.17 11.28
N ASP A 69 -3.11 12.12 12.09
CA ASP A 69 -1.90 11.28 12.20
C ASP A 69 -1.81 10.16 11.17
N ALA A 70 -2.84 9.97 10.33
CA ALA A 70 -2.92 8.89 9.35
C ALA A 70 -2.29 9.26 8.01
N GLU A 71 -1.75 8.30 7.28
CA GLU A 71 -1.21 8.53 5.93
C GLU A 71 -2.17 7.93 4.91
N LEU A 72 -3.11 8.75 4.42
CA LEU A 72 -4.29 8.24 3.73
C LEU A 72 -4.13 8.28 2.21
N TYR A 73 -4.53 7.18 1.58
CA TYR A 73 -4.67 7.02 0.14
C TYR A 73 -6.08 6.55 -0.17
N TYR A 74 -6.62 6.89 -1.33
CA TYR A 74 -7.95 6.46 -1.74
C TYR A 74 -8.02 6.08 -3.22
N PHE A 75 -8.97 5.22 -3.55
CA PHE A 75 -9.37 4.96 -4.93
C PHE A 75 -10.89 4.82 -4.99
N THR A 76 -11.45 5.29 -6.11
CA THR A 76 -12.88 5.27 -6.34
C THR A 76 -13.18 4.62 -7.67
N VAL A 77 -14.11 3.67 -7.68
CA VAL A 77 -14.55 2.97 -8.89
C VAL A 77 -16.05 2.74 -8.87
N ASN A 78 -16.71 2.89 -10.02
CA ASN A 78 -18.08 2.42 -10.13
C ASN A 78 -18.09 0.88 -10.17
N ALA A 79 -18.70 0.27 -9.16
CA ALA A 79 -18.80 -1.18 -9.04
C ALA A 79 -19.49 -1.85 -10.23
N GLU A 80 -20.40 -1.14 -10.91
CA GLU A 80 -21.11 -1.63 -12.09
C GLU A 80 -20.18 -1.86 -13.29
N ASN A 81 -18.99 -1.25 -13.29
CA ASN A 81 -17.98 -1.42 -14.32
C ASN A 81 -16.96 -2.51 -13.97
N LEU A 82 -17.03 -3.08 -12.78
CA LEU A 82 -16.08 -4.10 -12.34
C LEU A 82 -16.40 -5.43 -13.01
N THR A 83 -15.35 -6.11 -13.46
CA THR A 83 -15.48 -7.50 -13.90
C THR A 83 -15.44 -8.41 -12.66
N PRO A 84 -16.45 -9.28 -12.44
CA PRO A 84 -16.42 -10.26 -11.36
C PRO A 84 -15.28 -11.26 -11.56
N ASP A 85 -14.85 -11.88 -10.47
CA ASP A 85 -13.91 -13.00 -10.53
C ASP A 85 -14.51 -14.14 -11.35
N SER A 86 -13.72 -14.67 -12.28
CA SER A 86 -14.18 -15.69 -13.23
C SER A 86 -14.48 -17.05 -12.59
N VAL A 87 -13.97 -17.32 -11.38
CA VAL A 87 -14.14 -18.58 -10.66
C VAL A 87 -15.32 -18.49 -9.71
N TYR A 88 -15.41 -17.41 -8.94
CA TYR A 88 -16.39 -17.27 -7.86
C TYR A 88 -17.57 -16.35 -8.20
N GLY A 89 -17.51 -15.59 -9.30
CA GLY A 89 -18.58 -14.70 -9.75
C GLY A 89 -18.81 -13.47 -8.87
N GLN A 90 -17.89 -13.18 -7.96
CA GLN A 90 -17.96 -12.07 -7.01
C GLN A 90 -16.78 -11.12 -7.21
N HIS A 91 -16.81 -9.94 -6.61
CA HIS A 91 -15.68 -9.03 -6.62
C HIS A 91 -14.82 -9.23 -5.37
N TYR A 92 -13.51 -9.14 -5.57
CA TYR A 92 -12.53 -9.24 -4.50
C TYR A 92 -11.44 -8.22 -4.72
N TYR A 93 -10.94 -7.60 -3.65
CA TYR A 93 -9.80 -6.71 -3.75
C TYR A 93 -8.84 -6.79 -2.56
N LYS A 94 -7.61 -6.31 -2.81
CA LYS A 94 -6.58 -6.00 -1.84
C LYS A 94 -5.97 -4.65 -2.18
N VAL A 95 -5.33 -4.02 -1.21
CA VAL A 95 -4.42 -2.90 -1.45
C VAL A 95 -3.01 -3.46 -1.55
N THR A 96 -2.22 -3.01 -2.51
CA THR A 96 -0.84 -3.48 -2.69
C THR A 96 0.13 -2.31 -2.85
N ALA A 97 1.42 -2.54 -2.54
CA ALA A 97 2.51 -1.63 -2.89
C ALA A 97 3.22 -2.05 -4.19
N GLY A 98 2.45 -2.47 -5.21
CA GLY A 98 2.98 -2.90 -6.50
C GLY A 98 3.51 -4.34 -6.54
N ASN A 99 3.34 -5.09 -5.45
CA ASN A 99 3.77 -6.48 -5.32
C ASN A 99 2.91 -7.24 -4.29
N TRP A 100 2.99 -8.58 -4.30
CA TRP A 100 2.19 -9.43 -3.39
C TRP A 100 2.78 -9.61 -1.99
N ASP A 101 4.08 -9.36 -1.80
CA ASP A 101 4.72 -9.42 -0.47
C ASP A 101 4.24 -8.26 0.41
N GLU A 102 3.86 -7.14 -0.22
CA GLU A 102 3.26 -5.97 0.38
C GLU A 102 1.82 -5.78 -0.09
N ALA A 103 0.98 -6.77 0.23
CA ALA A 103 -0.44 -6.77 -0.06
C ALA A 103 -1.27 -6.95 1.22
N TRP A 104 -2.39 -6.22 1.30
CA TRP A 104 -3.24 -6.12 2.46
C TRP A 104 -4.70 -6.36 2.10
N GLY A 105 -5.40 -7.15 2.92
CA GLY A 105 -6.79 -7.51 2.70
C GLY A 105 -7.60 -7.60 4.00
N THR A 106 -8.32 -8.70 4.18
CA THR A 106 -9.29 -8.87 5.27
C THR A 106 -8.67 -8.81 6.66
N GLU A 107 -7.38 -9.11 6.80
CA GLU A 107 -6.66 -9.10 8.07
C GLU A 107 -6.45 -7.70 8.65
N VAL A 108 -6.52 -6.66 7.82
CA VAL A 108 -6.38 -5.25 8.22
C VAL A 108 -7.59 -4.39 7.82
N TYR A 109 -8.67 -5.03 7.38
CA TYR A 109 -9.93 -4.35 7.09
C TYR A 109 -10.57 -3.85 8.38
N ASP A 110 -10.99 -2.59 8.44
CA ASP A 110 -11.49 -1.99 9.68
C ASP A 110 -12.88 -2.51 10.06
N LEU A 111 -13.70 -2.86 9.07
CA LEU A 111 -15.00 -3.47 9.33
C LEU A 111 -14.85 -4.97 9.58
N GLN A 112 -14.84 -5.34 10.85
CA GLN A 112 -14.76 -6.73 11.29
C GLN A 112 -16.09 -7.23 11.89
N PRO A 113 -16.43 -8.52 11.69
CA PRO A 113 -15.72 -9.46 10.82
C PRO A 113 -15.87 -9.07 9.34
N ALA A 114 -14.78 -9.20 8.58
CA ALA A 114 -14.85 -9.01 7.13
C ALA A 114 -15.84 -10.01 6.52
N ALA A 115 -16.65 -9.55 5.56
CA ALA A 115 -17.58 -10.43 4.86
C ALA A 115 -16.82 -11.52 4.09
N VAL A 116 -17.36 -12.74 4.11
CA VAL A 116 -16.79 -13.91 3.43
C VAL A 116 -17.86 -14.50 2.51
N TYR A 117 -17.49 -14.74 1.26
CA TYR A 117 -18.30 -15.53 0.34
C TYR A 117 -17.98 -17.01 0.51
N TYR A 118 -19.02 -17.84 0.45
CA TYR A 118 -18.91 -19.29 0.46
C TYR A 118 -19.42 -19.82 -0.87
N ASP A 119 -18.66 -20.73 -1.49
CA ASP A 119 -19.08 -21.39 -2.72
C ASP A 119 -20.26 -22.36 -2.49
N ALA A 120 -20.71 -23.00 -3.57
CA ALA A 120 -21.84 -23.93 -3.52
C ALA A 120 -21.60 -25.16 -2.61
N ASP A 121 -20.34 -25.50 -2.34
CA ASP A 121 -19.93 -26.60 -1.48
C ASP A 121 -19.68 -26.14 -0.03
N GLY A 122 -19.84 -24.84 0.26
CA GLY A 122 -19.68 -24.26 1.58
C GLY A 122 -18.24 -23.94 1.96
N ASN A 123 -17.32 -23.83 1.00
CA ASN A 123 -15.94 -23.43 1.25
C ASN A 123 -15.77 -21.90 1.19
N PRO A 124 -15.02 -21.28 2.11
CA PRO A 124 -14.73 -19.86 2.04
C PRO A 124 -13.78 -19.56 0.86
N THR A 125 -14.08 -18.52 0.10
CA THR A 125 -13.31 -18.12 -1.09
C THR A 125 -12.65 -16.74 -0.90
N GLY A 126 -11.81 -16.32 -1.86
CA GLY A 126 -11.25 -14.96 -1.89
C GLY A 126 -9.84 -14.79 -1.34
N LEU A 127 -9.21 -15.82 -0.76
CA LEU A 127 -7.76 -15.83 -0.40
C LEU A 127 -7.31 -14.61 0.45
N GLY A 128 -8.13 -14.22 1.42
CA GLY A 128 -7.88 -13.05 2.28
C GLY A 128 -8.13 -11.69 1.61
N SER A 129 -8.74 -11.67 0.44
CA SER A 129 -9.19 -10.44 -0.22
C SER A 129 -10.53 -9.99 0.36
N ILE A 130 -10.76 -8.69 0.39
CA ILE A 130 -12.03 -8.11 0.85
C ILE A 130 -13.09 -8.40 -0.21
N PHE A 131 -14.17 -9.05 0.22
CA PHE A 131 -15.29 -9.43 -0.62
C PHE A 131 -16.23 -8.25 -0.86
N ILE A 132 -16.65 -8.10 -2.11
CA ILE A 132 -17.74 -7.23 -2.52
C ILE A 132 -18.72 -8.08 -3.34
N SER A 133 -20.00 -8.02 -2.99
CA SER A 133 -21.03 -8.75 -3.73
C SER A 133 -21.03 -8.35 -5.21
N GLY A 134 -21.15 -9.32 -6.11
CA GLY A 134 -21.34 -9.10 -7.56
C GLY A 134 -22.60 -8.29 -7.90
N ASP A 135 -23.56 -8.24 -6.98
CA ASP A 135 -24.78 -7.45 -7.11
C ASP A 135 -24.65 -6.03 -6.55
N TYR A 136 -23.51 -5.67 -5.93
CA TYR A 136 -23.29 -4.32 -5.42
C TYR A 136 -23.37 -3.31 -6.57
N LYS A 137 -24.26 -2.32 -6.42
CA LYS A 137 -24.47 -1.22 -7.37
C LYS A 137 -24.09 0.09 -6.71
N GLY A 138 -23.31 0.90 -7.42
CA GLY A 138 -22.88 2.22 -6.97
C GLY A 138 -21.36 2.36 -6.94
N GLU A 139 -20.93 3.45 -6.33
CA GLU A 139 -19.52 3.78 -6.22
C GLU A 139 -18.89 3.04 -5.04
N LEU A 140 -17.79 2.32 -5.31
CA LEU A 140 -16.89 1.80 -4.29
C LEU A 140 -15.80 2.86 -4.05
N THR A 141 -15.68 3.32 -2.81
CA THR A 141 -14.54 4.13 -2.36
C THR A 141 -13.76 3.33 -1.34
N VAL A 142 -12.49 3.06 -1.64
CA VAL A 142 -11.56 2.39 -0.72
C VAL A 142 -10.56 3.42 -0.20
N VAL A 143 -10.34 3.42 1.11
CA VAL A 143 -9.33 4.25 1.78
C VAL A 143 -8.32 3.32 2.46
N PHE A 144 -7.05 3.63 2.32
CA PHE A 144 -5.94 2.92 2.95
C PHE A 144 -5.12 3.87 3.81
N ASP A 145 -4.94 3.53 5.08
CA ASP A 145 -3.98 4.20 5.96
C ASP A 145 -2.63 3.49 5.89
N ALA A 146 -1.69 4.06 5.14
CA ALA A 146 -0.37 3.52 4.94
C ALA A 146 0.46 3.43 6.24
N LYS A 147 0.12 4.19 7.29
CA LYS A 147 0.83 4.13 8.57
C LYS A 147 0.44 2.91 9.39
N THR A 148 -0.87 2.65 9.50
CA THR A 148 -1.41 1.53 10.29
C THR A 148 -1.70 0.28 9.45
N LYS A 149 -1.59 0.40 8.12
CA LYS A 149 -1.99 -0.58 7.11
C LYS A 149 -3.48 -0.92 7.12
N LYS A 150 -4.33 -0.08 7.71
CA LYS A 150 -5.78 -0.31 7.76
C LYS A 150 -6.49 0.02 6.44
N ILE A 151 -7.49 -0.79 6.09
CA ILE A 151 -8.37 -0.58 4.94
C ILE A 151 -9.79 -0.23 5.39
N TYR A 152 -10.39 0.77 4.77
CA TYR A 152 -11.78 1.18 4.94
C TYR A 152 -12.45 1.20 3.57
N ASP A 153 -13.77 0.94 3.52
CA ASP A 153 -14.57 1.20 2.34
C ASP A 153 -16.00 1.62 2.70
N ASN A 154 -16.80 1.92 1.68
CA ASN A 154 -18.20 2.33 1.82
C ASN A 154 -19.23 1.21 1.50
N THR A 155 -18.79 -0.05 1.37
CA THR A 155 -19.64 -1.16 0.91
C THR A 155 -20.60 -1.68 1.98
N MET A 156 -20.41 -1.28 3.24
CA MET A 156 -21.18 -1.78 4.36
C MET A 156 -21.58 -0.64 5.31
N ALA A 157 -22.87 -0.36 5.39
CA ALA A 157 -23.40 0.45 6.46
C ALA A 157 -23.36 -0.35 7.77
N LYS A 158 -22.69 0.14 8.81
CA LYS A 158 -22.96 -0.33 10.18
C LYS A 158 -24.41 0.09 10.50
N SER A 159 -25.31 -0.89 10.49
CA SER A 159 -26.61 -0.72 11.15
C SER A 159 -26.34 -0.47 12.65
N PHE A 160 -26.70 0.72 13.12
CA PHE A 160 -26.78 1.02 14.54
C PHE A 160 -28.26 1.02 14.92
N GLU A 161 -28.69 0.02 15.68
CA GLU A 161 -29.94 0.11 16.42
C GLU A 161 -29.70 1.07 17.60
N PRO A 162 -30.27 2.29 17.61
CA PRO A 162 -30.06 3.22 18.71
C PRO A 162 -30.60 2.60 20.00
N ARG A 163 -29.72 2.42 20.98
CA ARG A 163 -30.14 2.02 22.33
C ARG A 163 -30.77 3.24 22.99
N ILE A 164 -32.10 3.28 23.05
CA ILE A 164 -32.82 4.29 23.82
C ILE A 164 -32.51 4.03 25.30
N TYR A 165 -31.86 4.98 25.96
CA TYR A 165 -31.74 5.01 27.42
C TYR A 165 -32.82 5.94 27.96
N GLY A 166 -33.77 5.39 28.71
CA GLY A 166 -34.80 6.15 29.42
C GLY A 166 -36.07 5.33 29.64
N ASP A 167 -36.45 5.16 30.90
CA ASP A 167 -37.82 4.84 31.35
C ASP A 167 -38.65 6.14 31.45
#